data_AF-A0A345XMJ4-F1
#
_entry.id   AF-A0A345XMJ4-F1
#
_cell.length_a   1.000
_cell.length_b   1.000
_cell.length_c   1.000
_cell.angle_alpha   90.00
_cell.angle_beta   90.00
_cell.angle_gamma   90.00
#
_symmetry.space_group_name_H-M   'P 1'
#
loop_
_entity.id
_entity.type
_entity.pdbx_description
1 polymer ?
#
loop_
_entity_poly.entity_id
_entity_poly.type
_entity_poly.pdbx_seq_one_letter_code
_entity_poly.pdbx_strand_id
1 'polypeptide(L)'
;MRNRNSREKSSISTSGEGPDSGSGDGPYDSANVSRSTLLRAAAGAVAAGGLLVGAGAATARATGATGANGAPNGRRRGRRAQALEVKKIADLTGPGLTTRFRMEATDLGIPARTPDGRTLWVFGDTFENATVGGGWWRSPVALWSTTTDLNAGVTWSGAVGGDAAQQLWPYEHDNPEFSTVLPSDVITIGGTMYLHAMVNNGLHNVVWSEIWRSDDSGATWVHTGAKFPGDRDGRLFQCLTWGLGNDGWVYVYSTSFDRKGPIILNRVRSEAIADPAAYEPWGYRDGAWNWGNPPTPILEGAFGELCLRPLGGKWVLTWFNAGDYRIDGIIMDTPTSDLHAAPRQTLIWGGDWGNEDDSHVAQLYGGYIIPGSTLGELHLSVSQWNTEVNWPYRVMQHRIRGFG
;
A
#
# COMPACT_ATOMS: atom_id res chain seq x y z
N MET A 1 17.12 -18.35 59.76
CA MET A 1 17.17 -17.71 61.11
C MET A 1 17.12 -16.19 60.95
N ARG A 2 16.82 -15.43 62.01
CA ARG A 2 16.83 -13.95 62.00
C ARG A 2 18.18 -13.41 62.48
N ASN A 3 18.58 -12.21 62.03
CA ASN A 3 18.91 -11.11 62.95
C ASN A 3 18.92 -9.73 62.25
N ARG A 4 19.08 -8.65 63.04
CA ARG A 4 18.97 -7.22 62.66
C ARG A 4 20.09 -6.38 63.30
N ASN A 5 20.21 -5.11 62.87
CA ASN A 5 20.93 -3.98 63.51
C ASN A 5 22.48 -4.06 63.46
N SER A 6 23.26 -2.98 63.57
CA SER A 6 23.05 -1.51 63.75
C SER A 6 24.05 -0.73 62.83
N ARG A 7 23.86 0.54 62.42
CA ARG A 7 24.13 1.83 63.15
C ARG A 7 25.45 1.82 63.97
N GLU A 8 26.32 2.85 63.97
CA GLU A 8 26.06 4.30 63.84
C GLU A 8 27.28 5.22 63.43
N LYS A 9 26.96 6.41 62.87
CA LYS A 9 27.62 7.77 62.89
C LYS A 9 29.15 8.02 62.98
N SER A 10 29.62 8.93 62.09
CA SER A 10 30.18 10.26 62.42
C SER A 10 30.45 11.14 61.15
N SER A 11 30.35 12.48 61.00
CA SER A 11 29.60 13.62 61.62
C SER A 11 30.41 14.87 62.09
N ILE A 12 30.76 15.81 61.18
CA ILE A 12 31.23 17.22 61.37
C ILE A 12 31.13 17.89 59.96
N SER A 13 30.46 19.02 59.62
CA SER A 13 30.26 20.38 60.19
C SER A 13 31.45 21.32 59.93
N THR A 14 31.38 22.64 59.67
CA THR A 14 30.34 23.72 59.51
C THR A 14 31.05 24.96 58.90
N SER A 15 30.49 26.13 58.49
CA SER A 15 29.14 26.75 58.44
C SER A 15 29.19 28.09 57.64
N GLY A 16 28.07 28.53 57.04
CA GLY A 16 27.80 29.95 56.67
C GLY A 16 28.16 30.41 55.24
N GLU A 17 27.62 31.51 54.72
CA GLU A 17 26.41 32.30 55.10
C GLU A 17 25.98 33.25 53.94
N GLY A 18 24.81 33.89 54.01
CA GLY A 18 24.27 34.81 52.97
C GLY A 18 24.68 36.29 53.14
N PRO A 19 23.99 37.30 52.53
CA PRO A 19 22.67 37.22 51.86
C PRO A 19 22.46 38.03 50.54
N ASP A 20 21.40 37.61 49.81
CA ASP A 20 20.35 38.39 49.10
C ASP A 20 20.62 39.70 48.30
N SER A 21 20.26 39.72 47.00
CA SER A 21 19.23 40.61 46.41
C SER A 21 19.22 40.66 44.85
N GLY A 22 18.04 40.86 44.23
CA GLY A 22 17.93 41.60 42.96
C GLY A 22 17.60 40.88 41.63
N SER A 23 16.36 40.38 41.47
CA SER A 23 15.52 40.39 40.23
C SER A 23 16.13 40.14 38.83
N GLY A 24 15.57 39.15 38.10
CA GLY A 24 15.66 39.02 36.64
C GLY A 24 14.81 37.86 36.10
N ASP A 25 13.84 38.15 35.22
CA ASP A 25 12.86 37.17 34.72
C ASP A 25 13.36 36.28 33.56
N GLY A 26 12.76 35.10 33.41
CA GLY A 26 12.82 34.29 32.18
C GLY A 26 13.06 32.79 32.39
N PRO A 27 12.03 31.92 32.30
CA PRO A 27 12.25 30.48 32.24
C PRO A 27 12.79 30.08 30.86
N TYR A 28 13.80 29.21 30.83
CA TYR A 28 14.18 28.49 29.61
C TYR A 28 13.12 27.43 29.30
N ASP A 29 12.09 27.83 28.56
CA ASP A 29 11.09 26.92 28.03
C ASP A 29 11.75 25.97 27.02
N SER A 30 11.80 24.68 27.36
CA SER A 30 12.35 23.63 26.50
C SER A 30 11.34 23.34 25.38
N ALA A 31 11.32 24.21 24.37
CA ALA A 31 10.31 24.27 23.34
C ALA A 31 10.02 22.89 22.72
N ASN A 32 8.79 22.41 22.92
CA ASN A 32 8.29 21.19 22.28
C ASN A 32 8.29 21.38 20.76
N VAL A 33 9.27 20.77 20.07
CA VAL A 33 9.30 20.73 18.60
C VAL A 33 8.06 19.96 18.13
N SER A 34 7.17 20.66 17.43
CA SER A 34 5.85 20.10 17.09
C SER A 34 5.97 18.88 16.17
N ARG A 35 5.40 17.75 16.62
CA ARG A 35 5.34 16.44 15.94
C ARG A 35 4.51 16.43 14.65
N SER A 36 4.21 17.60 14.08
CA SER A 36 3.35 17.81 12.90
C SER A 36 4.11 18.34 11.67
N THR A 37 5.44 18.45 11.77
CA THR A 37 6.26 19.20 10.80
C THR A 37 6.83 18.34 9.67
N LEU A 38 7.21 17.08 9.93
CA LEU A 38 7.91 16.23 8.95
C LEU A 38 6.98 15.57 7.90
N LEU A 39 5.74 15.26 8.24
CA LEU A 39 4.74 14.71 7.31
C LEU A 39 4.31 15.71 6.21
N ARG A 40 4.67 16.99 6.30
CA ARG A 40 4.29 18.04 5.33
C ARG A 40 5.22 18.12 4.11
N ALA A 41 6.32 17.36 4.06
CA ALA A 41 7.40 17.57 3.10
C ALA A 41 7.21 16.93 1.71
N ALA A 42 6.16 16.13 1.49
CA ALA A 42 6.01 15.29 0.27
C ALA A 42 4.76 15.59 -0.60
N ALA A 43 3.82 16.42 -0.15
CA ALA A 43 2.60 16.75 -0.89
C ALA A 43 2.79 18.02 -1.74
N GLY A 44 3.44 17.90 -2.92
CA GLY A 44 3.72 19.05 -3.78
C GLY A 44 3.86 18.71 -5.27
N ALA A 45 3.07 19.42 -6.09
CA ALA A 45 3.09 19.48 -7.56
C ALA A 45 2.31 18.41 -8.37
N VAL A 46 0.98 18.46 -8.28
CA VAL A 46 0.13 18.38 -9.48
C VAL A 46 -0.41 19.79 -9.74
N ALA A 47 0.15 20.50 -10.71
CA ALA A 47 -0.24 21.87 -11.00
C ALA A 47 -1.44 21.89 -11.95
N ALA A 48 -2.58 22.42 -11.49
CA ALA A 48 -3.77 22.62 -12.31
C ALA A 48 -3.53 23.71 -13.38
N GLY A 49 -3.07 23.30 -14.57
CA GLY A 49 -2.81 24.18 -15.70
C GLY A 49 -4.11 24.69 -16.35
N GLY A 50 -4.52 25.91 -15.99
CA GLY A 50 -5.72 26.55 -16.54
C GLY A 50 -5.64 26.90 -18.03
N LEU A 51 -6.80 27.14 -18.63
CA LEU A 51 -6.96 27.49 -20.06
C LEU A 51 -6.10 28.68 -20.50
N LEU A 52 -5.47 28.54 -21.67
CA LEU A 52 -5.13 29.66 -22.54
C LEU A 52 -5.73 29.45 -23.93
N VAL A 53 -6.61 30.36 -24.35
CA VAL A 53 -7.27 30.33 -25.65
C VAL A 53 -6.34 30.94 -26.71
N GLY A 54 -5.82 30.11 -27.61
CA GLY A 54 -5.02 30.54 -28.76
C GLY A 54 -5.73 30.28 -30.09
N ALA A 55 -6.34 31.31 -30.69
CA ALA A 55 -6.99 31.17 -31.99
C ALA A 55 -5.95 31.23 -33.12
N GLY A 56 -5.81 30.13 -33.89
CA GLY A 56 -4.89 30.04 -35.03
C GLY A 56 -5.50 29.23 -36.17
N ALA A 57 -6.14 29.90 -37.12
CA ALA A 57 -6.76 29.24 -38.27
C ALA A 57 -5.73 28.97 -39.39
N ALA A 58 -5.56 27.71 -39.77
CA ALA A 58 -4.78 27.29 -40.94
C ALA A 58 -5.57 26.27 -41.76
N THR A 59 -5.94 26.62 -42.99
CA THR A 59 -6.75 25.78 -43.88
C THR A 59 -5.89 24.79 -44.66
N ALA A 60 -6.12 23.49 -44.48
CA ALA A 60 -5.60 22.45 -45.37
C ALA A 60 -6.76 21.77 -46.12
N ARG A 61 -6.74 21.84 -47.45
CA ARG A 61 -7.71 21.12 -48.31
C ARG A 61 -7.21 19.69 -48.55
N ALA A 62 -8.05 18.70 -48.27
CA ALA A 62 -7.90 17.35 -48.80
C ALA A 62 -8.93 17.11 -49.92
N THR A 63 -8.46 16.85 -51.13
CA THR A 63 -9.32 16.48 -52.27
C THR A 63 -9.73 15.02 -52.16
N GLY A 64 -11.03 14.73 -52.30
CA GLY A 64 -11.55 13.37 -52.18
C GLY A 64 -11.23 12.47 -53.37
N ALA A 65 -11.29 11.15 -53.15
CA ALA A 65 -11.35 10.12 -54.17
C ALA A 65 -12.43 9.10 -53.77
N THR A 66 -13.33 8.77 -54.70
CA THR A 66 -14.42 7.81 -54.47
C THR A 66 -13.93 6.37 -54.68
N GLY A 67 -14.25 5.48 -53.75
CA GLY A 67 -13.81 4.08 -53.78
C GLY A 67 -14.85 3.12 -53.20
N ALA A 68 -15.99 2.98 -53.88
CA ALA A 68 -17.01 1.99 -53.51
C ALA A 68 -16.70 0.62 -54.13
N ASN A 69 -16.44 -0.38 -53.30
CA ASN A 69 -16.51 -1.81 -53.64
C ASN A 69 -16.97 -2.57 -52.39
N GLY A 70 -17.77 -3.63 -52.58
CA GLY A 70 -18.59 -4.20 -51.51
C GLY A 70 -18.33 -5.68 -51.18
N ALA A 71 -19.03 -6.13 -50.13
CA ALA A 71 -19.08 -7.50 -49.58
C ALA A 71 -17.80 -8.00 -48.85
N PRO A 72 -17.93 -9.00 -47.95
CA PRO A 72 -19.15 -9.65 -47.44
C PRO A 72 -19.56 -9.18 -46.03
N ASN A 73 -20.82 -9.43 -45.65
CA ASN A 73 -21.40 -9.04 -44.34
C ASN A 73 -20.98 -10.01 -43.21
N GLY A 74 -19.68 -10.03 -42.91
CA GLY A 74 -19.10 -10.82 -41.82
C GLY A 74 -19.47 -10.26 -40.45
N ARG A 75 -20.58 -10.74 -39.87
CA ARG A 75 -20.99 -10.45 -38.49
C ARG A 75 -20.01 -11.05 -37.46
N ARG A 76 -18.82 -10.45 -37.33
CA ARG A 76 -18.05 -10.52 -36.09
C ARG A 76 -18.95 -10.00 -34.97
N ARG A 77 -19.46 -10.90 -34.13
CA ARG A 77 -19.92 -10.55 -32.78
C ARG A 77 -18.70 -10.10 -31.99
N GLY A 78 -18.30 -8.83 -32.16
CA GLY A 78 -17.47 -8.19 -31.17
C GLY A 78 -18.19 -8.30 -29.84
N ARG A 79 -17.56 -8.94 -28.85
CA ARG A 79 -18.01 -8.91 -27.45
C ARG A 79 -17.95 -7.44 -27.06
N ARG A 80 -19.08 -6.73 -27.17
CA ARG A 80 -19.18 -5.30 -26.85
C ARG A 80 -18.67 -5.17 -25.43
N ALA A 81 -17.57 -4.45 -25.24
CA ALA A 81 -16.96 -4.30 -23.92
C ALA A 81 -18.06 -3.89 -22.94
N GLN A 82 -18.24 -4.68 -21.89
CA GLN A 82 -19.28 -4.41 -20.92
C GLN A 82 -18.87 -3.12 -20.19
N ALA A 83 -19.78 -2.15 -20.13
CA ALA A 83 -19.55 -0.98 -19.30
C ALA A 83 -19.37 -1.47 -17.86
N LEU A 84 -18.32 -1.02 -17.17
CA LEU A 84 -18.09 -1.44 -15.81
C LEU A 84 -19.23 -0.94 -14.93
N GLU A 85 -19.78 -1.85 -14.12
CA GLU A 85 -20.60 -1.48 -12.98
C GLU A 85 -19.64 -1.37 -11.80
N VAL A 86 -19.25 -0.13 -11.46
CA VAL A 86 -18.50 0.20 -10.24
C VAL A 86 -19.51 0.64 -9.19
N LYS A 87 -19.32 0.20 -7.94
CA LYS A 87 -20.12 0.66 -6.79
C LYS A 87 -19.27 0.73 -5.53
N LYS A 88 -19.34 1.84 -4.78
CA LYS A 88 -18.88 1.92 -3.40
C LYS A 88 -19.83 1.14 -2.49
N ILE A 89 -19.31 0.14 -1.80
CA ILE A 89 -20.08 -0.72 -0.89
C ILE A 89 -20.14 -0.10 0.50
N ALA A 90 -18.99 0.31 1.05
CA ALA A 90 -18.87 0.93 2.36
C ALA A 90 -17.53 1.69 2.53
N ASP A 91 -17.48 2.61 3.49
CA ASP A 91 -16.22 2.90 4.18
C ASP A 91 -15.89 1.69 5.09
N LEU A 92 -14.62 1.32 5.23
CA LEU A 92 -14.18 0.19 6.07
C LEU A 92 -13.52 0.65 7.37
N THR A 93 -12.92 1.84 7.38
CA THR A 93 -12.22 2.40 8.54
C THR A 93 -12.61 3.86 8.78
N GLY A 94 -12.49 4.29 10.03
CA GLY A 94 -12.82 5.63 10.51
C GLY A 94 -13.83 5.64 11.67
N PRO A 95 -14.24 6.85 12.11
CA PRO A 95 -15.17 7.06 13.23
C PRO A 95 -16.43 6.20 13.15
N GLY A 96 -16.71 5.46 14.23
CA GLY A 96 -17.81 4.51 14.36
C GLY A 96 -17.53 3.11 13.77
N LEU A 97 -16.59 2.99 12.82
CA LEU A 97 -16.25 1.72 12.15
C LEU A 97 -15.09 1.00 12.86
N THR A 98 -14.04 1.75 13.18
CA THR A 98 -12.79 1.22 13.79
C THR A 98 -12.42 1.90 15.10
N THR A 99 -13.23 2.84 15.62
CA THR A 99 -13.13 3.45 16.96
C THR A 99 -12.81 2.45 18.07
N ARG A 100 -13.50 1.31 18.11
CA ARG A 100 -13.29 0.29 19.17
C ARG A 100 -11.87 -0.26 19.20
N PHE A 101 -11.14 -0.21 18.09
CA PHE A 101 -9.75 -0.66 17.96
C PHE A 101 -8.73 0.50 18.11
N ARG A 102 -9.20 1.72 18.44
CA ARG A 102 -8.41 2.97 18.51
C ARG A 102 -7.70 3.30 17.19
N MET A 103 -8.43 3.17 16.08
CA MET A 103 -7.91 3.17 14.71
C MET A 103 -8.80 4.07 13.83
N GLU A 104 -8.75 5.38 14.04
CA GLU A 104 -9.69 6.34 13.43
C GLU A 104 -9.18 6.94 12.12
N ALA A 105 -7.87 6.87 11.86
CA ALA A 105 -7.26 7.29 10.60
C ALA A 105 -6.18 6.27 10.22
N THR A 106 -6.27 5.67 9.03
CA THR A 106 -5.51 4.47 8.63
C THR A 106 -5.67 4.15 7.14
N ASP A 107 -4.71 3.46 6.53
CA ASP A 107 -4.63 3.22 5.08
C ASP A 107 -4.26 1.79 4.66
N LEU A 108 -4.12 1.62 3.34
CA LEU A 108 -3.81 0.41 2.58
C LEU A 108 -4.91 -0.66 2.69
N GLY A 109 -5.11 -1.26 3.86
CA GLY A 109 -6.08 -2.34 4.07
C GLY A 109 -5.86 -3.54 3.16
N ILE A 110 -4.64 -4.07 3.19
CA ILE A 110 -4.13 -5.15 2.33
C ILE A 110 -4.68 -6.50 2.81
N PRO A 111 -5.47 -7.23 2.01
CA PRO A 111 -6.17 -8.42 2.48
C PRO A 111 -5.50 -9.74 2.04
N ALA A 112 -5.40 -10.70 2.97
CA ALA A 112 -4.99 -12.07 2.72
C ALA A 112 -5.86 -13.08 3.50
N ARG A 113 -6.15 -14.24 2.88
CA ARG A 113 -6.85 -15.36 3.53
C ARG A 113 -5.89 -16.04 4.50
N THR A 114 -6.23 -16.10 5.79
CA THR A 114 -5.42 -16.76 6.81
C THR A 114 -5.51 -18.29 6.70
N PRO A 115 -4.54 -19.04 7.28
CA PRO A 115 -4.65 -20.49 7.46
C PRO A 115 -5.92 -20.96 8.19
N ASP A 116 -6.44 -20.17 9.14
CA ASP A 116 -7.70 -20.45 9.85
C ASP A 116 -8.98 -20.04 9.10
N GLY A 117 -8.86 -19.55 7.86
CA GLY A 117 -9.98 -19.24 6.96
C GLY A 117 -10.56 -17.83 7.12
N ARG A 118 -10.18 -17.06 8.15
CA ARG A 118 -10.46 -15.62 8.25
C ARG A 118 -9.76 -14.84 7.11
N THR A 119 -10.05 -13.56 6.98
CA THR A 119 -9.22 -12.64 6.18
C THR A 119 -8.46 -11.75 7.15
N LEU A 120 -7.13 -11.74 7.10
CA LEU A 120 -6.29 -10.72 7.72
C LEU A 120 -6.25 -9.50 6.80
N TRP A 121 -6.32 -8.32 7.40
CA TRP A 121 -6.21 -7.03 6.73
C TRP A 121 -5.09 -6.25 7.39
N VAL A 122 -4.01 -5.98 6.64
CA VAL A 122 -2.84 -5.25 7.14
C VAL A 122 -2.91 -3.79 6.67
N PHE A 123 -2.68 -2.86 7.57
CA PHE A 123 -2.79 -1.42 7.35
C PHE A 123 -1.45 -0.74 7.63
N GLY A 124 -1.19 0.40 6.97
CA GLY A 124 0.02 1.19 7.16
C GLY A 124 -0.09 2.12 8.37
N ASP A 125 0.36 3.37 8.19
CA ASP A 125 0.38 4.37 9.25
C ASP A 125 -1.02 4.55 9.83
N THR A 126 -1.14 4.34 11.15
CA THR A 126 -2.44 4.21 11.80
C THR A 126 -2.47 5.01 13.11
N PHE A 127 -3.48 5.86 13.22
CA PHE A 127 -3.60 6.89 14.25
C PHE A 127 -4.88 6.69 15.08
N GLU A 128 -4.82 7.15 16.33
CA GLU A 128 -5.93 7.04 17.29
C GLU A 128 -7.05 8.08 17.06
N ASN A 129 -6.70 9.28 16.60
CA ASN A 129 -7.66 10.33 16.26
C ASN A 129 -7.92 10.34 14.75
N ALA A 130 -9.05 10.92 14.34
CA ALA A 130 -9.46 11.07 12.94
C ALA A 130 -8.64 12.13 12.16
N THR A 131 -7.31 12.00 12.14
CA THR A 131 -6.38 12.79 11.32
C THR A 131 -4.98 12.14 11.30
N VAL A 132 -4.22 12.31 10.22
CA VAL A 132 -2.81 11.87 10.14
C VAL A 132 -1.95 12.59 11.19
N GLY A 133 -1.16 11.83 11.95
CA GLY A 133 -0.42 12.32 13.13
C GLY A 133 -1.26 12.41 14.42
N GLY A 134 -2.52 11.94 14.39
CA GLY A 134 -3.49 12.10 15.46
C GLY A 134 -3.34 11.11 16.63
N GLY A 135 -2.65 11.51 17.70
CA GLY A 135 -2.60 10.74 18.95
C GLY A 135 -1.57 9.60 18.92
N TRP A 136 -1.92 8.42 19.43
CA TRP A 136 -1.05 7.25 19.33
C TRP A 136 -0.92 6.82 17.86
N TRP A 137 0.31 6.76 17.35
CA TRP A 137 0.69 6.27 16.02
C TRP A 137 1.22 4.83 16.13
N ARG A 138 0.87 3.98 15.17
CA ARG A 138 1.35 2.60 14.97
C ARG A 138 1.50 2.31 13.48
N SER A 139 2.48 1.50 13.07
CA SER A 139 2.49 0.85 11.74
C SER A 139 3.43 -0.37 11.69
N PRO A 140 3.16 -1.42 10.90
CA PRO A 140 1.84 -1.79 10.40
C PRO A 140 0.93 -2.23 11.57
N VAL A 141 -0.38 -2.18 11.37
CA VAL A 141 -1.37 -2.84 12.26
C VAL A 141 -2.21 -3.83 11.45
N ALA A 142 -2.98 -4.70 12.11
CA ALA A 142 -3.94 -5.53 11.38
C ALA A 142 -5.25 -5.81 12.11
N LEU A 143 -6.30 -6.01 11.30
CA LEU A 143 -7.62 -6.47 11.71
C LEU A 143 -7.94 -7.82 11.06
N TRP A 144 -8.81 -8.60 11.68
CA TRP A 144 -9.41 -9.77 11.07
C TRP A 144 -10.86 -9.50 10.65
N SER A 145 -11.28 -10.16 9.57
CA SER A 145 -12.66 -10.24 9.13
C SER A 145 -13.08 -11.70 8.93
N THR A 146 -14.34 -11.99 9.22
CA THR A 146 -15.03 -13.26 8.89
C THR A 146 -16.06 -13.09 7.78
N THR A 147 -16.08 -11.95 7.07
CA THR A 147 -17.05 -11.69 6.00
C THR A 147 -16.87 -12.65 4.84
N THR A 148 -17.99 -13.26 4.42
CA THR A 148 -18.09 -14.11 3.23
C THR A 148 -18.95 -13.46 2.13
N ASP A 149 -20.03 -12.76 2.50
CA ASP A 149 -20.78 -11.92 1.56
C ASP A 149 -20.15 -10.53 1.44
N LEU A 150 -19.32 -10.34 0.42
CA LEU A 150 -18.71 -9.05 0.13
C LEU A 150 -19.72 -8.00 -0.37
N ASN A 151 -20.91 -8.38 -0.84
CA ASN A 151 -21.94 -7.42 -1.27
C ASN A 151 -22.66 -6.75 -0.10
N ALA A 152 -22.64 -7.35 1.08
CA ALA A 152 -23.12 -6.75 2.33
C ALA A 152 -22.09 -5.81 3.00
N GLY A 153 -20.83 -5.83 2.55
CA GLY A 153 -19.73 -5.05 3.11
C GLY A 153 -18.86 -5.83 4.10
N VAL A 154 -17.56 -5.55 4.09
CA VAL A 154 -16.59 -6.15 5.04
C VAL A 154 -16.84 -5.64 6.45
N THR A 155 -16.87 -6.57 7.41
CA THR A 155 -17.02 -6.30 8.85
C THR A 155 -15.89 -6.93 9.65
N TRP A 156 -15.52 -6.28 10.75
CA TRP A 156 -14.37 -6.67 11.57
C TRP A 156 -14.75 -7.68 12.66
N SER A 157 -14.02 -8.78 12.76
CA SER A 157 -14.20 -9.81 13.81
C SER A 157 -13.29 -9.59 15.02
N GLY A 158 -12.15 -8.92 14.86
CA GLY A 158 -11.22 -8.55 15.94
C GLY A 158 -9.98 -7.84 15.42
N ALA A 159 -9.10 -7.41 16.33
CA ALA A 159 -7.83 -6.78 15.99
C ALA A 159 -6.63 -7.62 16.47
N VAL A 160 -5.51 -7.55 15.74
CA VAL A 160 -4.24 -8.10 16.23
C VAL A 160 -3.81 -7.26 17.43
N GLY A 161 -3.59 -7.92 18.57
CA GLY A 161 -3.36 -7.26 19.86
C GLY A 161 -4.59 -7.15 20.78
N GLY A 162 -5.75 -7.68 20.38
CA GLY A 162 -6.93 -7.81 21.25
C GLY A 162 -7.90 -6.64 21.12
N ASP A 163 -8.09 -5.88 22.21
CA ASP A 163 -9.07 -4.80 22.28
C ASP A 163 -8.73 -3.63 21.33
N ALA A 164 -7.44 -3.35 21.14
CA ALA A 164 -6.94 -2.34 20.23
C ALA A 164 -6.06 -2.96 19.13
N ALA A 165 -6.02 -2.35 17.95
CA ALA A 165 -5.11 -2.74 16.89
C ALA A 165 -3.69 -2.33 17.26
N GLN A 166 -2.89 -3.31 17.69
CA GLN A 166 -1.48 -3.12 18.07
C GLN A 166 -0.58 -3.12 16.84
N GLN A 167 0.63 -2.56 17.02
CA GLN A 167 1.68 -2.63 16.02
C GLN A 167 2.17 -4.08 15.87
N LEU A 168 2.30 -4.58 14.63
CA LEU A 168 2.64 -5.98 14.37
C LEU A 168 4.07 -6.35 14.81
N TRP A 169 4.99 -5.37 14.83
CA TRP A 169 6.33 -5.50 15.40
C TRP A 169 6.71 -4.22 16.18
N PRO A 170 7.22 -4.32 17.42
CA PRO A 170 7.57 -3.15 18.22
C PRO A 170 8.82 -2.40 17.69
N TYR A 171 8.64 -1.11 17.38
CA TYR A 171 9.71 -0.14 17.17
C TYR A 171 9.20 1.27 17.53
N GLU A 172 10.11 2.23 17.69
CA GLU A 172 9.77 3.65 17.94
C GLU A 172 9.66 4.42 16.62
N HIS A 173 8.54 5.11 16.40
CA HIS A 173 8.39 6.04 15.27
C HIS A 173 9.30 7.26 15.41
N ASP A 174 9.72 7.84 14.28
CA ASP A 174 10.68 8.96 14.20
C ASP A 174 12.00 8.72 14.97
N ASN A 175 12.53 7.50 14.87
CA ASN A 175 13.82 7.13 15.48
C ASN A 175 15.02 7.56 14.59
N PRO A 176 16.27 7.51 15.10
CA PRO A 176 17.45 8.00 14.37
C PRO A 176 17.81 7.26 13.07
N GLU A 177 17.26 6.07 12.81
CA GLU A 177 17.50 5.30 11.58
C GLU A 177 16.33 5.45 10.59
N PHE A 178 15.08 5.41 11.07
CA PHE A 178 13.86 5.46 10.24
C PHE A 178 12.64 6.04 10.99
N SER A 179 11.63 6.51 10.23
CA SER A 179 10.41 7.12 10.77
C SER A 179 9.24 6.15 10.94
N THR A 180 9.05 5.23 9.98
CA THR A 180 7.95 4.26 10.00
C THR A 180 8.27 3.02 9.14
N VAL A 181 7.52 1.95 9.35
CA VAL A 181 7.52 0.72 8.55
C VAL A 181 6.16 0.55 7.89
N LEU A 182 6.13 0.54 6.56
CA LEU A 182 4.90 0.49 5.76
C LEU A 182 4.79 -0.88 5.04
N PRO A 183 3.66 -1.60 5.15
CA PRO A 183 3.48 -2.85 4.44
C PRO A 183 3.27 -2.59 2.93
N SER A 184 3.72 -3.48 2.05
CA SER A 184 3.38 -3.40 0.61
C SER A 184 2.44 -4.51 0.15
N ASP A 185 2.64 -5.75 0.62
CA ASP A 185 1.72 -6.87 0.38
C ASP A 185 1.89 -8.01 1.42
N VAL A 186 0.86 -8.86 1.55
CA VAL A 186 0.82 -10.04 2.45
C VAL A 186 0.33 -11.28 1.71
N ILE A 187 0.96 -12.44 1.95
CA ILE A 187 0.65 -13.73 1.31
C ILE A 187 0.60 -14.87 2.32
N THR A 188 -0.21 -15.89 2.05
CA THR A 188 -0.27 -17.14 2.82
C THR A 188 0.27 -18.28 1.97
N ILE A 189 1.25 -19.02 2.50
CA ILE A 189 1.90 -20.15 1.85
C ILE A 189 1.82 -21.34 2.81
N GLY A 190 0.92 -22.28 2.51
CA GLY A 190 0.60 -23.39 3.42
C GLY A 190 0.01 -22.87 4.73
N GLY A 191 0.64 -23.22 5.86
CA GLY A 191 0.24 -22.77 7.20
C GLY A 191 0.86 -21.44 7.66
N THR A 192 1.72 -20.83 6.84
CA THR A 192 2.51 -19.65 7.22
C THR A 192 2.09 -18.42 6.41
N MET A 193 2.01 -17.27 7.05
CA MET A 193 1.82 -15.97 6.41
C MET A 193 3.14 -15.21 6.34
N TYR A 194 3.37 -14.52 5.23
CA TYR A 194 4.51 -13.64 5.01
C TYR A 194 4.02 -12.23 4.67
N LEU A 195 4.68 -11.22 5.22
CA LEU A 195 4.38 -9.80 5.02
C LEU A 195 5.66 -9.13 4.48
N HIS A 196 5.57 -8.44 3.35
CA HIS A 196 6.65 -7.58 2.88
C HIS A 196 6.45 -6.16 3.40
N ALA A 197 7.51 -5.60 3.99
CA ALA A 197 7.49 -4.32 4.67
C ALA A 197 8.65 -3.42 4.18
N MET A 198 8.35 -2.13 3.99
CA MET A 198 9.28 -1.09 3.58
C MET A 198 9.64 -0.22 4.79
N VAL A 199 10.92 -0.20 5.18
CA VAL A 199 11.39 0.64 6.28
C VAL A 199 11.80 2.00 5.71
N ASN A 200 11.10 3.06 6.14
CA ASN A 200 11.11 4.38 5.52
C ASN A 200 11.65 5.45 6.47
N ASN A 201 12.50 6.35 5.96
CA ASN A 201 12.98 7.54 6.67
C ASN A 201 12.38 8.79 5.99
N GLY A 202 11.17 9.15 6.39
CA GLY A 202 10.28 10.02 5.63
C GLY A 202 9.57 9.29 4.48
N LEU A 203 8.50 9.90 3.94
CA LEU A 203 7.74 9.31 2.84
C LEU A 203 8.60 9.20 1.57
N HIS A 204 8.39 8.13 0.78
CA HIS A 204 9.09 7.85 -0.48
C HIS A 204 10.61 7.59 -0.37
N ASN A 205 11.13 7.44 0.85
CA ASN A 205 12.55 7.19 1.13
C ASN A 205 12.75 5.86 1.87
N VAL A 206 12.65 4.76 1.12
CA VAL A 206 12.89 3.40 1.63
C VAL A 206 14.39 3.20 1.88
N VAL A 207 14.76 2.98 3.13
CA VAL A 207 16.14 2.69 3.54
C VAL A 207 16.48 1.23 3.23
N TRP A 208 15.53 0.33 3.50
CA TRP A 208 15.52 -1.06 3.07
C TRP A 208 14.09 -1.60 3.05
N SER A 209 13.87 -2.76 2.45
CA SER A 209 12.67 -3.56 2.66
C SER A 209 13.01 -4.93 3.23
N GLU A 210 12.03 -5.60 3.82
CA GLU A 210 12.22 -6.84 4.58
C GLU A 210 10.96 -7.70 4.59
N ILE A 211 11.11 -8.97 5.00
CA ILE A 211 9.98 -9.91 5.09
C ILE A 211 9.81 -10.37 6.54
N TRP A 212 8.58 -10.23 7.04
CA TRP A 212 8.14 -10.80 8.33
C TRP A 212 7.32 -12.06 8.11
N ARG A 213 7.25 -12.91 9.14
CA ARG A 213 6.58 -14.21 9.15
C ARG A 213 5.61 -14.31 10.32
N SER A 214 4.47 -14.94 10.10
CA SER A 214 3.50 -15.36 11.13
C SER A 214 3.06 -16.81 10.88
N ASP A 215 3.05 -17.64 11.92
CA ASP A 215 2.58 -19.05 11.86
C ASP A 215 1.24 -19.25 12.60
N ASP A 216 0.58 -18.16 13.02
CA ASP A 216 -0.60 -18.15 13.88
C ASP A 216 -1.76 -17.33 13.30
N SER A 217 -1.90 -17.34 11.97
CA SER A 217 -2.92 -16.58 11.22
C SER A 217 -2.84 -15.05 11.41
N GLY A 218 -1.62 -14.53 11.59
CA GLY A 218 -1.33 -13.10 11.66
C GLY A 218 -1.36 -12.50 13.07
N ALA A 219 -1.45 -13.32 14.13
CA ALA A 219 -1.57 -12.83 15.50
C ALA A 219 -0.23 -12.41 16.13
N THR A 220 0.88 -13.05 15.76
CA THR A 220 2.25 -12.62 16.09
C THR A 220 3.14 -12.65 14.85
N TRP A 221 4.13 -11.76 14.82
CA TRP A 221 5.04 -11.59 13.68
C TRP A 221 6.49 -11.59 14.13
N VAL A 222 7.35 -12.23 13.34
CA VAL A 222 8.80 -12.26 13.54
C VAL A 222 9.54 -11.91 12.25
N HIS A 223 10.70 -11.27 12.40
CA HIS A 223 11.62 -11.02 11.29
C HIS A 223 12.16 -12.33 10.72
N THR A 224 12.15 -12.49 9.39
CA THR A 224 12.75 -13.67 8.74
C THR A 224 14.27 -13.58 8.58
N GLY A 225 14.82 -12.36 8.67
CA GLY A 225 16.20 -12.06 8.28
C GLY A 225 16.37 -11.67 6.80
N ALA A 226 15.34 -11.85 5.97
CA ALA A 226 15.34 -11.35 4.60
C ALA A 226 15.29 -9.81 4.59
N LYS A 227 16.38 -9.17 4.14
CA LYS A 227 16.53 -7.71 4.03
C LYS A 227 17.09 -7.34 2.65
N PHE A 228 16.44 -6.41 1.98
CA PHE A 228 16.72 -5.94 0.62
C PHE A 228 17.15 -4.47 0.67
N PRO A 229 18.32 -4.08 0.11
CA PRO A 229 18.75 -2.69 0.07
C PRO A 229 17.72 -1.76 -0.60
N GLY A 230 17.52 -0.55 -0.07
CA GLY A 230 16.54 0.40 -0.62
C GLY A 230 16.84 0.86 -2.05
N ASP A 231 18.07 0.70 -2.53
CA ASP A 231 18.53 0.96 -3.90
C ASP A 231 18.48 -0.27 -4.82
N ARG A 232 18.09 -1.45 -4.32
CA ARG A 232 18.02 -2.71 -5.09
C ARG A 232 17.24 -2.53 -6.39
N ASP A 233 17.82 -3.09 -7.46
CA ASP A 233 17.28 -3.08 -8.82
C ASP A 233 16.96 -1.65 -9.31
N GLY A 234 17.75 -0.65 -8.88
CA GLY A 234 17.56 0.75 -9.25
C GLY A 234 16.44 1.45 -8.47
N ARG A 235 16.25 1.08 -7.20
CA ARG A 235 15.08 1.43 -6.34
C ARG A 235 13.76 0.79 -6.80
N LEU A 236 13.77 -0.18 -7.72
CA LEU A 236 12.55 -0.83 -8.24
C LEU A 236 12.12 -2.06 -7.44
N PHE A 237 12.90 -2.50 -6.45
CA PHE A 237 12.50 -3.55 -5.49
C PHE A 237 12.06 -2.92 -4.14
N GLN A 238 11.16 -1.92 -4.18
CA GLN A 238 10.68 -1.22 -2.98
C GLN A 238 9.22 -1.57 -2.66
N CYS A 239 8.28 -1.09 -3.48
CA CYS A 239 6.86 -1.40 -3.30
C CYS A 239 6.53 -2.62 -4.17
N LEU A 240 6.28 -3.78 -3.54
CA LEU A 240 6.03 -5.04 -4.24
C LEU A 240 4.68 -5.67 -3.89
N THR A 241 4.23 -6.53 -4.79
CA THR A 241 3.12 -7.46 -4.62
C THR A 241 3.51 -8.86 -5.09
N TRP A 242 2.79 -9.87 -4.61
CA TRP A 242 3.09 -11.27 -4.87
C TRP A 242 1.87 -12.16 -5.07
N GLY A 243 2.05 -13.22 -5.85
CA GLY A 243 1.09 -14.31 -5.96
C GLY A 243 1.78 -15.67 -6.11
N LEU A 244 1.27 -16.68 -5.41
CA LEU A 244 1.76 -18.06 -5.47
C LEU A 244 1.17 -18.78 -6.69
N GLY A 245 2.04 -19.28 -7.57
CA GLY A 245 1.66 -20.10 -8.71
C GLY A 245 1.47 -21.57 -8.34
N ASN A 246 0.65 -22.27 -9.15
CA ASN A 246 0.39 -23.71 -9.01
C ASN A 246 1.63 -24.60 -9.30
N ASP A 247 2.74 -24.00 -9.68
CA ASP A 247 4.04 -24.60 -10.00
C ASP A 247 5.10 -24.44 -8.88
N GLY A 248 4.70 -23.88 -7.74
CA GLY A 248 5.56 -23.67 -6.56
C GLY A 248 6.49 -22.46 -6.66
N TRP A 249 6.23 -21.53 -7.58
CA TRP A 249 6.90 -20.23 -7.64
C TRP A 249 6.01 -19.13 -7.07
N VAL A 250 6.57 -18.25 -6.24
CA VAL A 250 5.96 -16.97 -5.88
C VAL A 250 6.46 -15.94 -6.89
N TYR A 251 5.55 -15.35 -7.64
CA TYR A 251 5.83 -14.30 -8.61
C TYR A 251 5.67 -12.94 -7.94
N VAL A 252 6.63 -12.05 -8.16
CA VAL A 252 6.82 -10.81 -7.41
C VAL A 252 6.93 -9.65 -8.39
N TYR A 253 5.90 -8.82 -8.47
CA TYR A 253 5.90 -7.58 -9.25
C TYR A 253 6.30 -6.44 -8.31
N SER A 254 7.26 -5.60 -8.70
CA SER A 254 7.75 -4.50 -7.84
C SER A 254 8.04 -3.21 -8.60
N THR A 255 7.97 -2.09 -7.90
CA THR A 255 8.27 -0.74 -8.39
C THR A 255 8.90 0.12 -7.28
N SER A 256 9.22 1.39 -7.58
CA SER A 256 9.73 2.35 -6.59
C SER A 256 8.62 2.94 -5.73
N PHE A 257 8.85 3.10 -4.43
CA PHE A 257 7.85 3.65 -3.51
C PHE A 257 7.64 5.16 -3.68
N ASP A 258 8.51 5.85 -4.42
CA ASP A 258 8.29 7.24 -4.86
C ASP A 258 7.33 7.39 -6.05
N ARG A 259 6.77 6.28 -6.53
CA ARG A 259 5.79 6.15 -7.61
C ARG A 259 6.26 6.71 -8.97
N LYS A 260 7.58 6.76 -9.21
CA LYS A 260 8.21 7.31 -10.43
C LYS A 260 8.89 6.25 -11.31
N GLY A 261 8.94 5.00 -10.88
CA GLY A 261 9.55 3.90 -11.61
C GLY A 261 8.53 3.03 -12.37
N PRO A 262 8.99 2.23 -13.35
CA PRO A 262 8.21 1.17 -13.98
C PRO A 262 7.99 -0.04 -13.06
N ILE A 263 7.28 -1.06 -13.55
CA ILE A 263 7.18 -2.37 -12.88
C ILE A 263 8.25 -3.32 -13.43
N ILE A 264 8.97 -4.00 -12.53
CA ILE A 264 9.83 -5.15 -12.82
C ILE A 264 9.23 -6.43 -12.22
N LEU A 265 9.73 -7.59 -12.66
CA LEU A 265 9.31 -8.92 -12.21
C LEU A 265 10.49 -9.72 -11.68
N ASN A 266 10.30 -10.34 -10.51
CA ASN A 266 11.13 -11.39 -9.95
C ASN A 266 10.26 -12.63 -9.64
N ARG A 267 10.90 -13.79 -9.43
CA ARG A 267 10.25 -14.95 -8.80
C ARG A 267 11.15 -15.54 -7.72
N VAL A 268 10.56 -16.22 -6.75
CA VAL A 268 11.27 -17.00 -5.73
C VAL A 268 10.55 -18.32 -5.49
N ARG A 269 11.26 -19.38 -5.11
CA ARG A 269 10.63 -20.63 -4.69
C ARG A 269 9.83 -20.42 -3.41
N SER A 270 8.65 -21.04 -3.31
CA SER A 270 7.72 -20.83 -2.19
C SER A 270 8.34 -21.12 -0.81
N GLU A 271 9.21 -22.12 -0.78
CA GLU A 271 10.01 -22.62 0.33
C GLU A 271 11.26 -21.75 0.63
N ALA A 272 11.63 -20.85 -0.28
CA ALA A 272 12.79 -19.97 -0.21
C ALA A 272 12.44 -18.47 -0.19
N ILE A 273 11.16 -18.11 0.06
CA ILE A 273 10.69 -16.71 0.12
C ILE A 273 11.43 -15.85 1.14
N ALA A 274 12.04 -16.47 2.16
CA ALA A 274 12.87 -15.82 3.17
C ALA A 274 14.37 -15.71 2.81
N ASP A 275 14.78 -16.07 1.59
CA ASP A 275 16.16 -15.95 1.10
C ASP A 275 16.26 -14.88 -0.02
N PRO A 276 16.79 -13.68 0.26
CA PRO A 276 16.99 -12.62 -0.75
C PRO A 276 17.86 -12.99 -1.95
N ALA A 277 18.68 -14.05 -1.85
CA ALA A 277 19.53 -14.56 -2.93
C ALA A 277 18.81 -15.57 -3.83
N ALA A 278 17.69 -16.15 -3.40
CA ALA A 278 16.86 -17.07 -4.19
C ALA A 278 15.90 -16.38 -5.16
N TYR A 279 15.93 -15.05 -5.24
CA TYR A 279 15.07 -14.24 -6.11
C TYR A 279 15.67 -14.13 -7.52
N GLU A 280 15.01 -14.76 -8.50
CA GLU A 280 15.37 -14.71 -9.91
C GLU A 280 14.64 -13.55 -10.63
N PRO A 281 15.35 -12.55 -11.17
CA PRO A 281 14.75 -11.51 -12.00
C PRO A 281 14.32 -12.02 -13.38
N TRP A 282 13.27 -11.41 -13.95
CA TRP A 282 12.86 -11.55 -15.35
C TRP A 282 13.41 -10.37 -16.16
N GLY A 283 14.07 -10.67 -17.27
CA GLY A 283 14.72 -9.62 -18.06
C GLY A 283 14.92 -9.99 -19.53
N TYR A 284 15.09 -8.98 -20.37
CA TYR A 284 15.37 -9.12 -21.80
C TYR A 284 16.86 -8.93 -22.08
N ARG A 285 17.50 -9.93 -22.68
CA ARG A 285 18.93 -9.90 -23.04
C ARG A 285 19.15 -10.78 -24.27
N ASP A 286 20.08 -10.38 -25.13
CA ASP A 286 20.53 -11.13 -26.32
C ASP A 286 19.40 -11.65 -27.24
N GLY A 287 18.31 -10.88 -27.32
CA GLY A 287 17.15 -11.18 -28.17
C GLY A 287 16.02 -11.97 -27.50
N ALA A 288 16.14 -12.32 -26.20
CA ALA A 288 15.14 -13.14 -25.50
C ALA A 288 14.83 -12.66 -24.07
N TRP A 289 13.60 -12.86 -23.65
CA TRP A 289 13.21 -12.81 -22.24
C TRP A 289 13.61 -14.12 -21.54
N ASN A 290 14.21 -14.03 -20.35
CA ASN A 290 14.54 -15.20 -19.52
C ASN A 290 14.67 -14.84 -18.03
N TRP A 291 14.60 -15.86 -17.18
CA TRP A 291 14.93 -15.76 -15.75
C TRP A 291 16.45 -15.67 -15.55
N GLY A 292 16.90 -14.90 -14.57
CA GLY A 292 18.32 -14.63 -14.32
C GLY A 292 18.98 -13.68 -15.35
N ASN A 293 18.18 -13.06 -16.24
CA ASN A 293 18.60 -11.85 -16.95
C ASN A 293 18.46 -10.63 -16.02
N PRO A 294 19.29 -9.58 -16.17
CA PRO A 294 19.13 -8.34 -15.42
C PRO A 294 17.69 -7.80 -15.53
N PRO A 295 17.06 -7.34 -14.44
CA PRO A 295 15.65 -6.98 -14.42
C PRO A 295 15.36 -5.91 -15.48
N THR A 296 14.35 -6.16 -16.30
CA THR A 296 13.91 -5.25 -17.36
C THR A 296 12.47 -4.81 -17.06
N PRO A 297 12.09 -3.54 -17.29
CA PRO A 297 10.71 -3.09 -17.20
C PRO A 297 9.76 -4.01 -17.98
N ILE A 298 8.75 -4.55 -17.29
CA ILE A 298 7.66 -5.32 -17.92
C ILE A 298 6.40 -4.48 -18.16
N LEU A 299 6.35 -3.29 -17.55
CA LEU A 299 5.40 -2.24 -17.88
C LEU A 299 5.98 -0.87 -17.52
N GLU A 300 6.04 0.03 -18.50
CA GLU A 300 6.48 1.42 -18.35
C GLU A 300 5.36 2.32 -17.82
N GLY A 301 5.71 3.29 -16.96
CA GLY A 301 4.75 4.22 -16.35
C GLY A 301 5.18 4.71 -14.97
N ALA A 302 4.20 5.09 -14.15
CA ALA A 302 4.36 5.62 -12.79
C ALA A 302 3.37 4.93 -11.85
N PHE A 303 3.88 4.08 -10.95
CA PHE A 303 3.09 3.06 -10.26
C PHE A 303 3.20 3.15 -8.74
N GLY A 304 2.07 2.99 -8.03
CA GLY A 304 2.00 2.78 -6.59
C GLY A 304 1.17 1.54 -6.25
N GLU A 305 1.34 1.06 -5.01
CA GLU A 305 0.50 0.06 -4.32
C GLU A 305 -0.08 -1.03 -5.23
N LEU A 306 0.76 -2.02 -5.53
CA LEU A 306 0.42 -3.11 -6.44
C LEU A 306 -0.39 -4.21 -5.73
N CYS A 307 -1.24 -4.93 -6.45
CA CYS A 307 -1.91 -6.16 -5.99
C CYS A 307 -2.04 -7.20 -7.11
N LEU A 308 -1.15 -8.19 -7.13
CA LEU A 308 -1.16 -9.35 -8.00
C LEU A 308 -1.84 -10.52 -7.28
N ARG A 309 -2.84 -11.15 -7.90
CA ARG A 309 -3.47 -12.38 -7.37
C ARG A 309 -3.77 -13.40 -8.49
N PRO A 310 -3.50 -14.70 -8.30
CA PRO A 310 -4.09 -15.74 -9.11
C PRO A 310 -5.61 -15.80 -8.81
N LEU A 311 -6.44 -15.69 -9.84
CA LEU A 311 -7.89 -15.59 -9.70
C LEU A 311 -8.60 -16.25 -10.89
N GLY A 312 -9.50 -17.21 -10.62
CA GLY A 312 -10.35 -17.82 -11.65
C GLY A 312 -9.61 -18.54 -12.79
N GLY A 313 -8.38 -19.02 -12.56
CA GLY A 313 -7.53 -19.59 -13.61
C GLY A 313 -6.82 -18.56 -14.49
N LYS A 314 -6.77 -17.31 -14.05
CA LYS A 314 -5.99 -16.19 -14.61
C LYS A 314 -5.11 -15.57 -13.53
N TRP A 315 -4.29 -14.62 -13.92
CA TRP A 315 -3.61 -13.70 -13.02
C TRP A 315 -4.21 -12.32 -13.19
N VAL A 316 -4.54 -11.65 -12.09
CA VAL A 316 -5.04 -10.28 -12.09
C VAL A 316 -4.04 -9.40 -11.37
N LEU A 317 -3.65 -8.30 -12.00
CA LEU A 317 -2.90 -7.22 -11.36
C LEU A 317 -3.82 -6.00 -11.28
N THR A 318 -4.01 -5.44 -10.08
CA THR A 318 -4.54 -4.09 -9.88
C THR A 318 -3.47 -3.22 -9.25
N TRP A 319 -3.50 -1.90 -9.49
CA TRP A 319 -2.51 -0.98 -8.96
C TRP A 319 -3.01 0.46 -8.94
N PHE A 320 -2.38 1.31 -8.12
CA PHE A 320 -2.53 2.76 -8.25
C PHE A 320 -1.65 3.29 -9.38
N ASN A 321 -2.27 3.69 -10.49
CA ASN A 321 -1.61 4.40 -11.58
C ASN A 321 -1.46 5.88 -11.17
N ALA A 322 -0.26 6.23 -10.71
CA ALA A 322 0.07 7.58 -10.27
C ALA A 322 0.22 8.56 -11.43
N GLY A 323 0.57 8.08 -12.63
CA GLY A 323 0.73 8.91 -13.83
C GLY A 323 -0.60 9.38 -14.42
N ASP A 324 -1.62 8.52 -14.43
CA ASP A 324 -2.97 8.81 -14.92
C ASP A 324 -4.00 9.09 -13.78
N TYR A 325 -3.55 9.14 -12.52
CA TYR A 325 -4.36 9.37 -11.31
C TYR A 325 -5.63 8.48 -11.23
N ARG A 326 -5.44 7.16 -11.15
CA ARG A 326 -6.53 6.16 -11.16
C ARG A 326 -6.11 4.80 -10.62
N ILE A 327 -7.05 3.90 -10.33
CA ILE A 327 -6.77 2.46 -10.18
C ILE A 327 -7.08 1.77 -11.51
N ASP A 328 -6.05 1.15 -12.09
CA ASP A 328 -6.15 0.30 -13.27
C ASP A 328 -6.08 -1.18 -12.87
N GLY A 329 -6.61 -2.04 -13.75
CA GLY A 329 -6.50 -3.49 -13.66
C GLY A 329 -6.09 -4.12 -14.98
N ILE A 330 -5.34 -5.23 -14.92
CA ILE A 330 -4.95 -6.10 -16.04
C ILE A 330 -5.33 -7.55 -15.71
N ILE A 331 -5.80 -8.29 -16.74
CA ILE A 331 -5.98 -9.76 -16.68
C ILE A 331 -4.96 -10.42 -17.60
N MET A 332 -4.29 -11.46 -17.10
CA MET A 332 -3.23 -12.21 -17.79
C MET A 332 -3.49 -13.72 -17.76
N ASP A 333 -2.96 -14.44 -18.74
CA ASP A 333 -2.92 -15.90 -18.72
C ASP A 333 -1.79 -16.43 -17.81
N THR A 334 -0.66 -15.71 -17.73
CA THR A 334 0.54 -16.08 -16.95
C THR A 334 1.20 -14.84 -16.30
N PRO A 335 2.04 -15.01 -15.27
CA PRO A 335 2.84 -13.92 -14.68
C PRO A 335 3.92 -13.34 -15.61
N THR A 336 4.12 -13.93 -16.79
CA THR A 336 5.08 -13.48 -17.82
C THR A 336 4.36 -13.08 -19.12
N SER A 337 3.05 -12.87 -19.06
CA SER A 337 2.28 -12.32 -20.18
C SER A 337 2.70 -10.87 -20.47
N ASP A 338 2.79 -10.51 -21.75
CA ASP A 338 3.15 -9.15 -22.18
C ASP A 338 2.09 -8.14 -21.70
N LEU A 339 2.45 -7.29 -20.73
CA LEU A 339 1.56 -6.28 -20.16
C LEU A 339 1.23 -5.14 -21.12
N HIS A 340 2.03 -4.92 -22.17
CA HIS A 340 1.74 -3.93 -23.20
C HIS A 340 0.61 -4.39 -24.13
N ALA A 341 0.46 -5.71 -24.33
CA ALA A 341 -0.62 -6.32 -25.09
C ALA A 341 -1.80 -6.83 -24.24
N ALA A 342 -1.60 -7.06 -22.93
CA ALA A 342 -2.61 -7.61 -22.04
C ALA A 342 -3.86 -6.69 -21.91
N PRO A 343 -5.08 -7.25 -21.84
CA PRO A 343 -6.30 -6.48 -21.58
C PRO A 343 -6.19 -5.68 -20.27
N ARG A 344 -6.23 -4.35 -20.40
CA ARG A 344 -6.22 -3.39 -19.29
C ARG A 344 -7.49 -2.55 -19.27
N GLN A 345 -7.94 -2.17 -18.08
CA GLN A 345 -9.06 -1.24 -17.91
C GLN A 345 -8.97 -0.47 -16.60
N THR A 346 -9.33 0.81 -16.63
CA THR A 346 -9.49 1.62 -15.41
C THR A 346 -10.72 1.15 -14.64
N LEU A 347 -10.53 0.84 -13.36
CA LEU A 347 -11.55 0.31 -12.47
C LEU A 347 -12.17 1.41 -11.60
N ILE A 348 -11.37 2.39 -11.17
CA ILE A 348 -11.78 3.54 -10.35
C ILE A 348 -10.93 4.74 -10.79
N TRP A 349 -11.55 5.90 -11.00
CA TRP A 349 -10.89 7.13 -11.42
C TRP A 349 -10.58 8.04 -10.25
N GLY A 350 -9.49 8.80 -10.35
CA GLY A 350 -9.27 9.95 -9.47
C GLY A 350 -10.35 11.01 -9.68
N GLY A 351 -10.88 11.56 -8.58
CA GLY A 351 -11.85 12.65 -8.58
C GLY A 351 -11.34 13.90 -7.84
N ASP A 352 -12.15 14.96 -7.83
CA ASP A 352 -11.94 16.13 -6.98
C ASP A 352 -12.68 15.98 -5.65
N TRP A 353 -12.17 16.60 -4.59
CA TRP A 353 -12.86 16.66 -3.30
C TRP A 353 -14.25 17.31 -3.43
N GLY A 354 -15.30 16.58 -3.05
CA GLY A 354 -16.70 16.99 -3.18
C GLY A 354 -17.38 16.63 -4.51
N ASN A 355 -16.64 16.14 -5.50
CA ASN A 355 -17.15 15.64 -6.79
C ASN A 355 -17.02 14.11 -6.88
N GLU A 356 -17.07 13.41 -5.74
CA GLU A 356 -16.86 11.96 -5.63
C GLU A 356 -18.16 11.16 -5.90
N ASP A 357 -18.03 9.97 -6.48
CA ASP A 357 -19.14 9.05 -6.73
C ASP A 357 -18.74 7.57 -6.52
N ASP A 358 -19.58 6.63 -6.98
CA ASP A 358 -19.33 5.17 -6.91
C ASP A 358 -18.05 4.72 -7.66
N SER A 359 -17.50 5.57 -8.53
CA SER A 359 -16.40 5.33 -9.48
C SER A 359 -15.30 6.40 -9.50
N HIS A 360 -15.53 7.57 -8.91
CA HIS A 360 -14.57 8.68 -8.77
C HIS A 360 -14.24 8.94 -7.30
N VAL A 361 -12.97 8.85 -6.91
CA VAL A 361 -12.52 9.00 -5.51
C VAL A 361 -11.39 10.03 -5.42
N ALA A 362 -11.50 10.98 -4.49
CA ALA A 362 -10.51 12.03 -4.31
C ALA A 362 -9.24 11.53 -3.59
N GLN A 363 -8.05 11.84 -4.13
CA GLN A 363 -6.74 11.39 -3.65
C GLN A 363 -6.69 9.90 -3.29
N LEU A 364 -7.20 9.07 -4.20
CA LEU A 364 -7.21 7.61 -4.08
C LEU A 364 -5.81 7.00 -4.24
N TYR A 365 -5.62 5.82 -3.66
CA TYR A 365 -4.47 4.92 -3.87
C TYR A 365 -4.79 3.51 -3.34
N GLY A 366 -3.85 2.56 -3.45
CA GLY A 366 -4.14 1.15 -3.17
C GLY A 366 -4.92 0.49 -4.31
N GLY A 367 -5.97 -0.27 -3.97
CA GLY A 367 -6.75 -1.07 -4.92
C GLY A 367 -6.48 -2.57 -4.79
N TYR A 368 -6.49 -3.11 -3.57
CA TYR A 368 -6.12 -4.51 -3.31
C TYR A 368 -7.32 -5.45 -3.45
N ILE A 369 -7.12 -6.60 -4.09
CA ILE A 369 -8.19 -7.57 -4.40
C ILE A 369 -8.60 -8.35 -3.14
N ILE A 370 -9.84 -8.17 -2.71
CA ILE A 370 -10.39 -8.77 -1.49
C ILE A 370 -10.67 -10.28 -1.71
N PRO A 371 -10.14 -11.19 -0.87
CA PRO A 371 -10.38 -12.64 -0.98
C PRO A 371 -11.88 -13.00 -0.90
N GLY A 372 -12.41 -13.53 -1.99
CA GLY A 372 -13.86 -13.72 -2.22
C GLY A 372 -14.33 -13.07 -3.53
N SER A 373 -13.53 -12.15 -4.08
CA SER A 373 -13.64 -11.66 -5.46
C SER A 373 -13.64 -12.79 -6.50
N THR A 374 -14.14 -12.48 -7.71
CA THR A 374 -14.10 -13.35 -8.91
C THR A 374 -13.75 -12.50 -10.14
N LEU A 375 -13.44 -13.12 -11.28
CA LEU A 375 -13.18 -12.38 -12.53
C LEU A 375 -14.41 -11.59 -13.04
N GLY A 376 -15.64 -12.04 -12.71
CA GLY A 376 -16.88 -11.35 -13.08
C GLY A 376 -17.30 -10.25 -12.09
N GLU A 377 -16.85 -10.34 -10.84
CA GLU A 377 -17.12 -9.40 -9.75
C GLU A 377 -15.90 -9.30 -8.83
N LEU A 378 -15.08 -8.27 -9.04
CA LEU A 378 -14.01 -7.90 -8.12
C LEU A 378 -14.58 -7.08 -6.96
N HIS A 379 -13.99 -7.24 -5.78
CA HIS A 379 -14.11 -6.29 -4.68
C HIS A 379 -12.71 -5.80 -4.32
N LEU A 380 -12.51 -4.49 -4.30
CA LEU A 380 -11.23 -3.85 -3.99
C LEU A 380 -11.29 -3.07 -2.68
N SER A 381 -10.20 -3.12 -1.91
CA SER A 381 -9.93 -2.15 -0.85
C SER A 381 -9.14 -0.97 -1.43
N VAL A 382 -9.66 0.24 -1.19
CA VAL A 382 -9.20 1.49 -1.80
C VAL A 382 -8.92 2.47 -0.69
N SER A 383 -7.71 3.03 -0.67
CA SER A 383 -7.31 4.04 0.30
C SER A 383 -7.57 5.43 -0.23
N GLN A 384 -7.78 6.37 0.68
CA GLN A 384 -7.99 7.78 0.39
C GLN A 384 -7.34 8.63 1.48
N TRP A 385 -6.62 9.67 1.07
CA TRP A 385 -5.98 10.63 1.98
C TRP A 385 -6.12 12.06 1.47
N ASN A 386 -6.80 12.92 2.21
CA ASN A 386 -6.68 14.36 1.99
C ASN A 386 -5.33 14.86 2.55
N THR A 387 -4.38 15.16 1.66
CA THR A 387 -3.03 15.61 2.04
C THR A 387 -2.94 17.08 2.44
N GLU A 388 -4.01 17.87 2.22
CA GLU A 388 -4.05 19.30 2.57
C GLU A 388 -4.47 19.49 4.03
N VAL A 389 -5.54 18.80 4.47
CA VAL A 389 -6.10 18.91 5.83
C VAL A 389 -5.94 17.65 6.68
N ASN A 390 -5.22 16.64 6.18
CA ASN A 390 -4.94 15.35 6.85
C ASN A 390 -6.18 14.54 7.26
N TRP A 391 -7.35 14.79 6.63
CA TRP A 391 -8.59 14.06 6.84
C TRP A 391 -9.56 14.22 5.65
N PRO A 392 -10.22 13.15 5.12
CA PRO A 392 -10.16 11.77 5.56
C PRO A 392 -8.80 11.09 5.30
N TYR A 393 -8.53 10.05 6.09
CA TYR A 393 -7.45 9.10 5.89
C TYR A 393 -8.03 7.72 6.21
N ARG A 394 -8.62 7.08 5.19
CA ARG A 394 -9.53 5.92 5.34
C ARG A 394 -9.35 4.88 4.24
N VAL A 395 -9.79 3.65 4.52
CA VAL A 395 -9.94 2.56 3.54
C VAL A 395 -11.44 2.35 3.25
N MET A 396 -11.77 2.05 2.01
CA MET A 396 -13.13 1.89 1.48
C MET A 396 -13.23 0.62 0.63
N GLN A 397 -14.42 0.02 0.55
CA GLN A 397 -14.68 -1.12 -0.33
C GLN A 397 -15.44 -0.69 -1.58
N HIS A 398 -14.94 -1.09 -2.75
CA HIS A 398 -15.62 -0.93 -4.04
C HIS A 398 -15.83 -2.28 -4.72
N ARG A 399 -17.00 -2.48 -5.33
CA ARG A 399 -17.33 -3.62 -6.19
C ARG A 399 -17.20 -3.20 -7.65
N ILE A 400 -16.59 -4.03 -8.49
CA ILE A 400 -16.45 -3.81 -9.93
C ILE A 400 -16.88 -5.05 -10.70
N ARG A 401 -17.80 -4.90 -11.67
CA ARG A 401 -18.27 -5.98 -12.55
C ARG A 401 -18.08 -5.64 -14.02
N GLY A 402 -17.93 -6.68 -14.84
CA GLY A 402 -17.77 -6.56 -16.31
C GLY A 402 -16.32 -6.51 -16.81
N PHE A 403 -15.35 -6.75 -15.92
CA PHE A 403 -13.91 -6.71 -16.21
C PHE A 403 -13.37 -8.00 -16.87
N GLY A 404 -13.83 -9.19 -16.44
CA GLY A 404 -13.53 -10.50 -17.07
C GLY A 404 -14.39 -10.86 -18.27
#